data_AF-A0A916GJX8-F1
#
_entry.id   AF-A0A916GJX8-F1
#
_cell.length_a   1.000
_cell.length_b   1.000
_cell.length_c   1.000
_cell.angle_alpha   90.00
_cell.angle_beta   90.00
_cell.angle_gamma   90.00
#
_symmetry.space_group_name_H-M   'P 1'
#
loop_
_entity.id
_entity.type
_entity.pdbx_description
1 polymer ?
#
loop_
_entity_poly.entity_id
_entity_poly.type
_entity_poly.pdbx_seq_one_letter_code
_entity_poly.pdbx_strand_id
1 'polypeptide(L)'
;MSELINKIDQVVAVLGQAARDYAPACFANSLGAEDMVLTDLIVRHQINISIFSLDTGRLPKETYDLMQALDERYGVPLKVYFPDHVAVEQYVAQNGVNGFYDSVESRKACCFVRKVEPLRRALKGKGAWITGMRREQAATRGTLELSSFDADNGLQKFNPLL
;
A
#
# COMPACT_ATOMS: atom_id res chain seq x y z
N MET A 1 -2.00 27.36 -10.78
CA MET A 1 -0.58 26.93 -10.61
C MET A 1 -0.16 26.98 -9.14
N SER A 2 -0.43 28.07 -8.41
CA SER A 2 -0.16 28.19 -6.97
C SER A 2 -0.83 27.12 -6.10
N GLU A 3 -2.09 26.75 -6.38
CA GLU A 3 -2.82 25.76 -5.58
C GLU A 3 -2.20 24.35 -5.64
N LEU A 4 -1.77 23.90 -6.82
CA LEU A 4 -1.15 22.58 -6.98
C LEU A 4 0.20 22.51 -6.27
N ILE A 5 1.00 23.57 -6.36
CA ILE A 5 2.29 23.66 -5.66
C ILE A 5 2.06 23.55 -4.15
N ASN A 6 1.09 24.31 -3.60
CA ASN A 6 0.76 24.22 -2.19
C ASN A 6 0.34 22.80 -1.76
N LYS A 7 -0.43 22.07 -2.60
CA LYS A 7 -0.80 20.68 -2.34
C LYS A 7 0.43 19.76 -2.35
N ILE A 8 1.34 19.94 -3.30
CA ILE A 8 2.60 19.18 -3.36
C ILE A 8 3.42 19.42 -2.08
N ASP A 9 3.59 20.67 -1.68
CA ASP A 9 4.36 21.03 -0.48
C ASP A 9 3.75 20.43 0.79
N GLN A 10 2.42 20.42 0.90
CA GLN A 10 1.71 19.77 2.01
C GLN A 10 1.96 18.25 2.04
N VAL A 11 1.84 17.57 0.89
CA VAL A 11 2.08 16.12 0.79
C VAL A 11 3.53 15.79 1.16
N VAL A 12 4.49 16.54 0.62
CA VAL A 12 5.92 16.37 0.92
C VAL A 12 6.21 16.61 2.40
N ALA A 13 5.59 17.61 3.03
CA ALA A 13 5.73 17.87 4.46
C ALA A 13 5.24 16.68 5.30
N VAL A 14 4.09 16.10 4.95
CA VAL A 14 3.50 14.93 5.65
C VAL A 14 4.37 13.68 5.46
N LEU A 15 4.83 13.41 4.24
CA LEU A 15 5.77 12.31 3.97
C LEU A 15 7.08 12.49 4.76
N GLY A 16 7.62 13.71 4.78
CA GLY A 16 8.81 14.04 5.56
C GLY A 16 8.60 13.87 7.06
N GLN A 17 7.42 14.19 7.59
CA GLN A 17 7.07 13.95 8.99
C GLN A 17 7.07 12.46 9.31
N ALA A 18 6.39 11.64 8.50
CA ALA A 18 6.37 10.18 8.69
C ALA A 18 7.78 9.58 8.68
N ALA A 19 8.64 10.03 7.77
CA ALA A 19 10.02 9.55 7.66
C ALA A 19 10.92 9.96 8.84
N ARG A 20 10.70 11.14 9.44
CA ARG A 20 11.50 11.64 10.57
C ARG A 20 11.03 11.08 11.90
N ASP A 21 9.73 11.10 12.15
CA ASP A 21 9.17 10.87 13.49
C ASP A 21 8.85 9.38 13.73
N TYR A 22 8.73 8.58 12.66
CA TYR A 22 8.28 7.18 12.71
C TYR A 22 9.17 6.23 11.91
N ALA A 23 10.46 6.52 11.80
CA ALA A 23 11.41 5.65 11.12
C ALA A 23 11.51 4.25 11.79
N PRO A 24 11.63 3.14 11.03
CA PRO A 24 11.57 3.09 9.58
C PRO A 24 10.11 3.16 9.07
N ALA A 25 9.85 4.12 8.18
CA ALA A 25 8.56 4.26 7.50
C ALA A 25 8.52 3.45 6.20
N CYS A 26 7.33 3.01 5.81
CA CYS A 26 7.11 2.28 4.56
C CYS A 26 5.86 2.75 3.82
N PHE A 27 5.83 2.61 2.51
CA PHE A 27 4.71 3.00 1.68
C PHE A 27 4.15 1.76 0.97
N ALA A 28 2.87 1.46 1.23
CA ALA A 28 2.13 0.41 0.56
C ALA A 28 1.60 0.93 -0.78
N ASN A 29 2.21 0.48 -1.88
CA ASN A 29 1.92 0.92 -3.24
C ASN A 29 1.13 -0.16 -4.00
N SER A 30 -0.12 0.15 -4.35
CA SER A 30 -1.02 -0.67 -5.17
C SER A 30 -0.94 -0.37 -6.67
N LEU A 31 -0.07 0.57 -7.06
CA LEU A 31 0.21 1.04 -8.43
C LEU A 31 -0.99 1.77 -9.07
N GLY A 32 -1.94 2.21 -8.25
CA GLY A 32 -2.96 3.18 -8.66
C GLY A 32 -2.37 4.56 -8.89
N ALA A 33 -3.15 5.45 -9.52
CA ALA A 33 -2.69 6.80 -9.87
C ALA A 33 -2.19 7.58 -8.64
N GLU A 34 -2.89 7.45 -7.53
CA GLU A 34 -2.55 8.05 -6.23
C GLU A 34 -1.20 7.57 -5.72
N ASP A 35 -0.97 6.26 -5.80
CA ASP A 35 0.24 5.66 -5.31
C ASP A 35 1.44 5.98 -6.20
N MET A 36 1.21 6.16 -7.51
CA MET A 36 2.22 6.65 -8.44
C MET A 36 2.61 8.11 -8.19
N VAL A 37 1.66 8.96 -7.78
CA VAL A 37 1.96 10.34 -7.34
C VAL A 37 2.82 10.32 -6.08
N LEU A 38 2.46 9.51 -5.08
CA LEU A 38 3.27 9.38 -3.86
C LEU A 38 4.65 8.81 -4.14
N THR A 39 4.77 7.84 -5.05
CA THR A 39 6.06 7.29 -5.49
C THR A 39 6.94 8.39 -6.10
N ASP A 40 6.39 9.17 -7.04
CA ASP A 40 7.11 10.28 -7.68
C ASP A 40 7.63 11.28 -6.65
N LEU A 41 6.79 11.67 -5.69
CA LEU A 41 7.16 12.62 -4.64
C LEU A 41 8.21 12.05 -3.67
N ILE A 42 8.05 10.80 -3.23
CA ILE A 42 9.03 10.13 -2.35
C ILE A 42 10.40 10.07 -3.03
N VAL A 43 10.46 9.66 -4.30
CA VAL A 43 11.72 9.49 -5.03
C VAL A 43 12.37 10.83 -5.35
N ARG A 44 11.62 11.80 -5.91
CA ARG A 44 12.17 13.11 -6.30
C ARG A 44 12.68 13.93 -5.13
N HIS A 45 11.99 13.85 -4.00
CA HIS A 45 12.39 14.56 -2.78
C HIS A 45 13.31 13.74 -1.88
N GLN A 46 13.74 12.54 -2.32
CA GLN A 46 14.66 11.66 -1.59
C GLN A 46 14.20 11.38 -0.15
N ILE A 47 12.88 11.19 0.03
CA ILE A 47 12.29 10.97 1.36
C ILE A 47 12.59 9.52 1.76
N ASN A 48 13.16 9.32 2.96
CA ASN A 48 13.56 8.00 3.45
C ASN A 48 12.35 7.12 3.84
N ILE A 49 11.60 6.66 2.84
CA ILE A 49 10.44 5.79 2.96
C ILE A 49 10.64 4.60 2.02
N SER A 50 10.66 3.38 2.57
CA SER A 50 10.72 2.17 1.76
C SER A 50 9.41 1.90 1.04
N ILE A 51 9.43 1.63 -0.27
CA ILE A 51 8.22 1.35 -1.07
C ILE A 51 8.05 -0.15 -1.25
N PHE A 52 6.85 -0.67 -1.02
CA PHE A 52 6.53 -2.07 -1.25
C PHE A 52 5.18 -2.23 -1.94
N SER A 53 4.99 -3.38 -2.59
CA SER A 53 3.70 -3.79 -3.16
C SER A 53 3.35 -5.21 -2.73
N LEU A 54 2.06 -5.54 -2.76
CA LEU A 54 1.54 -6.86 -2.48
C LEU A 54 1.14 -7.52 -3.79
N ASP A 55 1.94 -8.47 -4.25
CA ASP A 55 1.55 -9.30 -5.38
C ASP A 55 0.67 -10.43 -4.88
N THR A 56 -0.64 -10.29 -5.09
CA THR A 56 -1.62 -11.29 -4.67
C THR A 56 -1.56 -12.60 -5.45
N GLY A 57 -0.73 -12.71 -6.50
CA GLY A 57 -0.71 -13.79 -7.47
C GLY A 57 -1.90 -13.79 -8.43
N ARG A 58 -2.69 -12.71 -8.43
CA ARG A 58 -3.93 -12.54 -9.20
C ARG A 58 -4.07 -11.13 -9.79
N LEU A 59 -2.98 -10.36 -9.83
CA LEU A 59 -2.96 -9.02 -10.42
C LEU A 59 -3.12 -9.10 -11.96
N PRO A 60 -3.72 -8.09 -12.59
CA PRO A 60 -3.71 -7.95 -14.05
C PRO A 60 -2.29 -7.88 -14.60
N LYS A 61 -2.10 -8.31 -15.86
CA LYS A 61 -0.79 -8.23 -16.53
C LYS A 61 -0.25 -6.80 -16.54
N GLU A 62 -1.14 -5.84 -16.78
CA GLU A 62 -0.85 -4.41 -16.84
C GLU A 62 -0.24 -3.88 -15.54
N THR A 63 -0.57 -4.49 -14.39
CA THR A 63 0.03 -4.13 -13.11
C THR A 63 1.50 -4.56 -13.04
N TYR A 64 1.86 -5.73 -13.57
CA TYR A 64 3.25 -6.17 -13.66
C TYR A 64 4.04 -5.33 -14.67
N ASP A 65 3.42 -4.98 -15.81
CA ASP A 65 4.04 -4.09 -16.79
C ASP A 65 4.35 -2.72 -16.16
N LEU A 66 3.46 -2.22 -15.29
CA LEU A 66 3.70 -0.98 -14.54
C LEU A 66 4.76 -1.13 -13.44
N MET A 67 4.88 -2.29 -12.79
CA MET A 67 6.00 -2.56 -11.86
C MET A 67 7.35 -2.46 -12.57
N GLN A 68 7.45 -3.03 -13.76
CA GLN A 68 8.65 -2.93 -14.59
C GLN A 68 8.94 -1.47 -14.99
N ALA A 69 7.93 -0.75 -15.49
CA ALA A 69 8.08 0.65 -15.88
C ALA A 69 8.46 1.56 -14.70
N LEU A 70 7.99 1.26 -13.49
CA LEU A 70 8.36 1.98 -12.26
C LEU A 70 9.86 1.80 -11.96
N ASP A 71 10.36 0.57 -12.01
CA ASP A 71 11.77 0.26 -11.78
C ASP A 71 12.67 0.95 -12.83
N GLU A 72 12.30 0.84 -14.11
CA GLU A 72 13.02 1.50 -15.22
C GLU A 72 13.04 3.03 -15.09
N ARG A 73 11.95 3.64 -14.62
CA ARG A 73 11.82 5.10 -14.52
C ARG A 73 12.49 5.70 -13.29
N TYR A 74 12.33 5.07 -12.12
CA TYR A 74 12.78 5.63 -10.85
C TYR A 74 14.09 5.03 -10.36
N GLY A 75 14.52 3.87 -10.88
CA GLY A 75 15.74 3.19 -10.44
C GLY A 75 15.69 2.72 -8.98
N VAL A 76 14.47 2.54 -8.43
CA VAL A 76 14.26 2.07 -7.06
C VAL A 76 13.52 0.75 -7.12
N PRO A 77 14.14 -0.37 -6.67
CA PRO A 77 13.51 -1.67 -6.74
C PRO A 77 12.31 -1.71 -5.78
N LEU A 78 11.13 -1.92 -6.34
CA LEU A 78 9.89 -2.11 -5.59
C LEU A 78 9.97 -3.43 -4.81
N LYS A 79 9.90 -3.38 -3.47
CA LYS A 79 9.87 -4.61 -2.68
C LYS A 79 8.51 -5.30 -2.84
N VAL A 80 8.48 -6.48 -3.44
CA VAL A 80 7.25 -7.25 -3.62
C VAL A 80 7.09 -8.28 -2.50
N TYR A 81 5.92 -8.33 -1.88
CA TYR A 81 5.53 -9.39 -0.96
C TYR A 81 4.50 -10.30 -1.62
N PHE A 82 4.86 -11.57 -1.77
CA PHE A 82 3.99 -12.62 -2.30
C PHE A 82 3.36 -13.44 -1.15
N PRO A 83 2.14 -13.97 -1.32
CA PRO A 83 1.47 -14.85 -0.35
C PRO A 83 2.28 -16.08 0.03
N ASP A 84 2.06 -16.56 1.25
CA ASP A 84 2.53 -17.89 1.64
C ASP A 84 1.84 -18.96 0.77
N HIS A 85 2.65 -19.73 0.04
CA HIS A 85 2.14 -20.71 -0.92
C HIS A 85 1.30 -21.81 -0.26
N VAL A 86 1.71 -22.29 0.92
CA VAL A 86 0.98 -23.35 1.65
C VAL A 86 -0.42 -22.86 2.02
N ALA A 87 -0.54 -21.64 2.54
CA ALA A 87 -1.84 -21.05 2.87
C ALA A 87 -2.73 -20.84 1.63
N VAL A 88 -2.14 -20.45 0.49
CA VAL A 88 -2.88 -20.30 -0.77
C VAL A 88 -3.35 -21.65 -1.31
N GLU A 89 -2.50 -22.68 -1.29
CA GLU A 89 -2.83 -24.04 -1.72
C GLU A 89 -4.00 -24.60 -0.91
N GLN A 90 -3.95 -24.46 0.42
CA GLN A 90 -5.04 -24.89 1.31
C GLN A 90 -6.35 -24.16 1.01
N TYR A 91 -6.32 -22.83 0.83
CA TYR A 91 -7.50 -22.06 0.47
C TYR A 91 -8.11 -22.56 -0.85
N VAL A 92 -7.28 -22.75 -1.89
CA VAL A 92 -7.73 -23.19 -3.21
C VAL A 92 -8.26 -24.62 -3.18
N ALA A 93 -7.64 -25.53 -2.41
CA ALA A 93 -8.13 -26.90 -2.27
C ALA A 93 -9.53 -26.97 -1.62
N GLN A 94 -9.82 -26.06 -0.69
CA GLN A 94 -11.10 -26.04 0.05
C GLN A 94 -12.20 -25.24 -0.67
N ASN A 95 -11.84 -24.15 -1.34
CA ASN A 95 -12.79 -23.17 -1.87
C ASN A 95 -12.75 -23.07 -3.41
N GLY A 96 -11.83 -23.77 -4.07
CA GLY A 96 -11.55 -23.58 -5.49
C GLY A 96 -10.79 -22.29 -5.79
N VAL A 97 -10.30 -22.18 -7.04
CA VAL A 97 -9.49 -21.04 -7.49
C VAL A 97 -10.24 -19.70 -7.46
N ASN A 98 -11.58 -19.75 -7.52
CA ASN A 98 -12.48 -18.60 -7.59
C ASN A 98 -13.50 -18.56 -6.45
N GLY A 99 -13.28 -19.30 -5.36
CA GLY A 99 -14.24 -19.40 -4.25
C GLY A 99 -14.61 -18.08 -3.57
N PHE A 100 -13.82 -17.03 -3.77
CA PHE A 100 -14.08 -15.68 -3.24
C PHE A 100 -15.31 -14.98 -3.84
N TYR A 101 -15.92 -15.56 -4.89
CA TYR A 101 -17.22 -15.15 -5.39
C TYR A 101 -18.40 -15.77 -4.63
N ASP A 102 -18.16 -16.90 -3.95
CA ASP A 102 -19.24 -17.74 -3.42
C ASP A 102 -19.85 -17.17 -2.13
N SER A 103 -19.02 -16.53 -1.29
CA SER A 103 -19.47 -15.92 -0.03
C SER A 103 -18.56 -14.80 0.46
N VAL A 104 -19.07 -14.00 1.39
CA VAL A 104 -18.28 -12.95 2.06
C VAL A 104 -17.17 -13.58 2.91
N GLU A 105 -17.45 -14.72 3.54
CA GLU A 105 -16.53 -15.49 4.36
C GLU A 105 -15.35 -16.00 3.52
N SER A 106 -15.64 -16.62 2.37
CA SER A 106 -14.61 -17.10 1.44
C SER A 106 -13.80 -15.96 0.84
N ARG A 107 -14.44 -14.82 0.54
CA ARG A 107 -13.73 -13.61 0.10
C ARG A 107 -12.78 -13.09 1.17
N LYS A 108 -13.22 -13.02 2.43
CA LYS A 108 -12.38 -12.63 3.56
C LYS A 108 -11.20 -13.59 3.74
N ALA A 109 -11.41 -14.90 3.60
CA ALA A 109 -10.34 -15.90 3.65
C ALA A 109 -9.33 -15.72 2.50
N CYS A 110 -9.78 -15.51 1.26
CA CYS A 110 -8.92 -15.19 0.12
C CYS A 110 -8.08 -13.93 0.37
N CYS A 111 -8.73 -12.84 0.79
CA CYS A 111 -8.06 -11.59 1.15
C CYS A 111 -7.08 -11.78 2.30
N PHE A 112 -7.41 -12.63 3.28
CA PHE A 112 -6.52 -12.89 4.40
C PHE A 112 -5.20 -13.49 3.93
N VAL A 113 -5.26 -14.60 3.18
CA VAL A 113 -4.05 -15.31 2.72
C VAL A 113 -3.30 -14.55 1.64
N ARG A 114 -4.01 -13.83 0.75
CA ARG A 114 -3.37 -13.13 -0.38
C ARG A 114 -2.94 -11.70 -0.09
N LYS A 115 -3.53 -11.03 0.91
CA LYS A 115 -3.33 -9.58 1.15
C LYS A 115 -3.00 -9.27 2.61
N VAL A 116 -3.80 -9.74 3.57
CA VAL A 116 -3.65 -9.33 4.98
C VAL A 116 -2.39 -9.93 5.60
N GLU A 117 -2.13 -11.22 5.40
CA GLU A 117 -0.90 -11.86 5.89
C GLU A 117 0.36 -11.22 5.27
N PRO A 118 0.47 -11.05 3.94
CA PRO A 118 1.64 -10.41 3.35
C PRO A 118 1.82 -8.96 3.78
N LEU A 119 0.72 -8.22 3.97
CA LEU A 119 0.76 -6.87 4.51
C LEU A 119 1.38 -6.87 5.91
N ARG A 120 0.91 -7.71 6.82
CA ARG A 120 1.44 -7.79 8.19
C ARG A 120 2.94 -8.10 8.20
N ARG A 121 3.41 -8.98 7.32
CA ARG A 121 4.85 -9.22 7.14
C ARG A 121 5.59 -7.99 6.64
N ALA A 122 5.00 -7.24 5.70
CA ALA A 122 5.61 -6.03 5.16
C ALA A 122 5.72 -4.90 6.20
N LEU A 123 4.73 -4.80 7.09
CA LEU A 123 4.66 -3.79 8.14
C LEU A 123 5.46 -4.16 9.40
N LYS A 124 5.86 -5.43 9.56
CA LYS A 124 6.58 -5.89 10.75
C LYS A 124 7.88 -5.08 10.96
N GLY A 125 8.00 -4.47 12.15
CA GLY A 125 9.15 -3.68 12.54
C GLY A 125 9.21 -2.27 11.93
N LYS A 126 8.10 -1.80 11.32
CA LYS A 126 7.97 -0.42 10.81
C LYS A 126 7.33 0.49 11.86
N GLY A 127 7.76 1.74 11.91
CA GLY A 127 7.18 2.75 12.80
C GLY A 127 5.94 3.43 12.20
N ALA A 128 5.89 3.53 10.87
CA ALA A 128 4.74 4.03 10.14
C ALA A 128 4.55 3.36 8.78
N TRP A 129 3.30 3.44 8.30
CA TRP A 129 2.96 3.11 6.92
C TRP A 129 2.13 4.20 6.25
N ILE A 130 2.44 4.42 4.97
CA ILE A 130 1.79 5.38 4.10
C ILE A 130 0.83 4.61 3.18
N THR A 131 -0.32 5.20 2.88
CA THR A 131 -1.24 4.70 1.84
C THR A 131 -1.72 5.86 0.95
N GLY A 132 -2.04 5.59 -0.32
CA GLY A 132 -2.61 6.58 -1.25
C GLY A 132 -4.13 6.79 -1.12
N MET A 133 -4.74 6.41 0.01
CA MET A 133 -6.19 6.54 0.19
C MET A 133 -6.65 8.00 0.22
N ARG A 134 -7.71 8.32 -0.53
CA ARG A 134 -8.43 9.60 -0.49
C ARG A 134 -9.77 9.48 0.27
N ARG A 135 -10.33 10.61 0.74
CA ARG A 135 -11.65 10.62 1.43
C ARG A 135 -12.76 9.94 0.62
N GLU A 136 -12.76 10.12 -0.70
CA GLU A 136 -13.78 9.58 -1.61
C GLU A 136 -13.75 8.05 -1.71
N GLN A 137 -12.63 7.42 -1.35
CA GLN A 137 -12.43 5.97 -1.40
C GLN A 137 -12.72 5.30 -0.04
N ALA A 138 -12.99 6.08 1.01
CA ALA A 138 -13.32 5.53 2.32
C ALA A 138 -14.74 4.91 2.32
N ALA A 139 -14.88 3.73 2.91
CA ALA A 139 -16.17 3.03 3.03
C ALA A 139 -17.23 3.88 3.75
N THR A 140 -16.78 4.76 4.64
CA THR A 140 -17.58 5.81 5.29
C THR A 140 -17.03 7.17 4.90
N ARG A 141 -17.85 7.99 4.23
CA ARG A 141 -17.50 9.39 3.93
C ARG A 141 -17.34 10.14 5.26
N GLY A 142 -16.10 10.41 5.68
CA GLY A 142 -15.80 11.29 6.83
C GLY A 142 -14.84 10.77 7.91
N THR A 143 -14.33 9.54 7.83
CA THR A 143 -13.50 8.95 8.91
C THR A 143 -12.02 8.82 8.59
N LEU A 144 -11.57 9.21 7.39
CA LEU A 144 -10.17 9.09 7.01
C LEU A 144 -9.40 10.34 7.49
N GLU A 145 -8.46 10.12 8.40
CA GLU A 145 -7.60 11.15 8.99
C GLU A 145 -6.24 11.19 8.28
N LEU A 146 -5.59 12.36 8.30
CA LEU A 146 -4.26 12.54 7.69
C LEU A 146 -3.23 11.61 8.30
N SER A 147 -3.33 11.41 9.62
CA SER A 147 -2.49 10.50 10.39
C SER A 147 -3.33 9.92 11.52
N SER A 148 -3.31 8.60 11.68
CA SER A 148 -4.01 7.90 12.77
C SER A 148 -3.25 6.63 13.17
N PHE A 149 -3.40 6.20 14.42
CA PHE A 149 -2.79 4.95 14.87
C PHE A 149 -3.59 3.76 14.34
N ASP A 150 -2.93 2.86 13.61
CA ASP A 150 -3.54 1.62 13.14
C ASP A 150 -3.33 0.54 14.21
N ALA A 151 -4.37 0.33 15.03
CA ALA A 151 -4.33 -0.65 16.11
C ALA A 151 -4.21 -2.10 15.61
N ASP A 152 -4.68 -2.42 14.39
CA ASP A 152 -4.64 -3.78 13.86
C ASP A 152 -3.22 -4.18 13.46
N ASN A 153 -2.40 -3.21 13.05
CA ASN A 153 -1.01 -3.43 12.63
C ASN A 153 0.03 -2.89 13.63
N GLY A 154 -0.40 -2.10 14.62
CA GLY A 154 0.44 -1.61 15.72
C GLY A 154 1.42 -0.50 15.35
N LEU A 155 1.09 0.34 14.37
CA LEU A 155 1.95 1.41 13.86
C LEU A 155 1.16 2.61 13.35
N GLN A 156 1.84 3.75 13.16
CA GLN A 156 1.20 4.97 12.68
C GLN A 156 0.86 4.86 11.19
N LYS A 157 -0.39 5.18 10.81
CA LYS A 157 -0.84 5.26 9.42
C LYS A 157 -0.89 6.70 8.95
N PHE A 158 -0.41 6.95 7.73
CA PHE A 158 -0.53 8.24 7.07
C PHE A 158 -1.29 8.12 5.74
N ASN A 159 -2.14 9.10 5.45
CA ASN A 159 -2.88 9.23 4.20
C ASN A 159 -2.58 10.62 3.58
N PRO A 160 -1.44 10.83 2.91
CA PRO A 160 -0.95 12.16 2.57
C PRO A 160 -1.80 12.91 1.53
N LEU A 161 -2.67 12.22 0.79
CA LEU A 161 -3.50 12.78 -0.28
C LEU A 161 -4.91 13.21 0.18
N LEU A 162 -5.08 13.45 1.49
CA LEU A 162 -6.33 13.94 2.08
C LEU A 162 -6.49 15.46 2.00
#